data_AF-V8CP32-F1
#
_entry.id   AF-V8CP32-F1
#
_cell.length_a   1.000
_cell.length_b   1.000
_cell.length_c   1.000
_cell.angle_alpha   90.00
_cell.angle_beta   90.00
_cell.angle_gamma   90.00
#
_symmetry.space_group_name_H-M   'P 1'
#
loop_
_entity.id
_entity.type
_entity.pdbx_description
1 polymer ?
#
loop_
_entity_poly.entity_id
_entity_poly.type
_entity_poly.pdbx_seq_one_letter_code
_entity_poly.pdbx_strand_id
1 'polypeptide(L)'
;MYIRLHKKRTKKYYKEIVDLAIEETKNLMEMFPKVAIYASIYNQLVDIKQNIIGENKVFSRFELYKRYSLGAVAVKNFDENADEYAQKLIDSYGGTFDYNKMPEE
;
A
#
# COMPACT_ATOMS: atom_id res chain seq x y z
N MET A 1 -10.29 8.92 8.45
CA MET A 1 -10.71 9.41 7.11
C MET A 1 -9.47 9.47 6.23
N TYR A 2 -9.55 8.86 5.05
CA TYR A 2 -8.42 8.78 4.12
C TYR A 2 -8.23 10.12 3.36
N ILE A 3 -6.97 10.45 3.09
CA ILE A 3 -6.47 11.59 2.34
C ILE A 3 -5.27 11.06 1.57
N ARG A 4 -5.09 11.50 0.32
CA ARG A 4 -3.91 11.12 -0.47
C ARG A 4 -2.61 11.42 0.28
N LEU A 5 -1.67 10.47 0.30
CA LEU A 5 -0.40 10.56 1.02
C LEU A 5 0.40 11.83 0.65
N HIS A 6 0.38 12.24 -0.62
CA HIS A 6 1.09 13.44 -1.06
C HIS A 6 0.62 14.74 -0.36
N LYS A 7 -0.61 14.76 0.19
CA LYS A 7 -1.15 15.89 0.95
C LYS A 7 -0.76 15.88 2.43
N LYS A 8 -0.43 14.70 2.99
CA LYS A 8 -0.03 14.51 4.39
C LYS A 8 1.09 13.48 4.47
N ARG A 9 2.30 13.89 4.09
CA ARG A 9 3.41 12.96 3.86
C ARG A 9 4.24 12.77 5.12
N THR A 10 3.76 11.93 6.04
CA THR A 10 4.44 11.61 7.31
C THR A 10 4.48 10.10 7.49
N LYS A 11 5.47 9.58 8.23
CA LYS A 11 5.58 8.14 8.49
C LYS A 11 4.38 7.61 9.25
N LYS A 12 3.90 8.36 10.24
CA LYS A 12 2.68 8.05 10.99
C LYS A 12 1.49 7.86 10.05
N TYR A 13 1.29 8.80 9.13
CA TYR A 13 0.17 8.73 8.21
C TYR A 13 0.31 7.65 7.14
N TYR A 14 1.53 7.43 6.64
CA TYR A 14 1.79 6.32 5.73
C TYR A 14 1.47 4.97 6.37
N LYS A 15 1.83 4.78 7.65
CA LYS A 15 1.47 3.59 8.41
C LYS A 15 -0.05 3.42 8.52
N GLU A 16 -0.79 4.48 8.83
CA GLU A 16 -2.26 4.45 8.86
C GLU A 16 -2.86 4.03 7.52
N ILE A 17 -2.34 4.55 6.38
CA ILE A 17 -2.80 4.16 5.04
C ILE A 17 -2.58 2.67 4.79
N VAL A 18 -1.39 2.16 5.10
CA VAL A 18 -1.04 0.74 4.90
C VAL A 18 -1.90 -0.16 5.79
N ASP A 19 -2.15 0.23 7.04
CA ASP A 19 -3.02 -0.51 7.96
C ASP A 19 -4.47 -0.55 7.44
N LEU A 20 -5.01 0.59 6.98
CA LEU A 20 -6.35 0.65 6.38
C LEU A 20 -6.46 -0.22 5.12
N ALA A 21 -5.44 -0.19 4.25
CA ALA A 21 -5.42 -1.02 3.05
C ALA A 21 -5.41 -2.52 3.40
N ILE A 22 -4.67 -2.92 4.45
CA ILE A 22 -4.63 -4.31 4.93
C ILE A 22 -6.01 -4.74 5.41
N GLU A 23 -6.66 -3.94 6.26
CA GLU A 23 -7.99 -4.25 6.79
C GLU A 23 -9.04 -4.37 5.68
N GLU A 24 -9.06 -3.41 4.75
CA GLU A 24 -9.97 -3.43 3.60
C GLU A 24 -9.70 -4.64 2.69
N THR A 25 -8.44 -5.01 2.46
CA THR A 25 -8.09 -6.20 1.68
C THR A 25 -8.55 -7.48 2.37
N LYS A 26 -8.44 -7.59 3.71
CA LYS A 26 -8.96 -8.75 4.45
C LYS A 26 -10.46 -8.91 4.25
N ASN A 27 -11.22 -7.81 4.37
CA ASN A 27 -12.66 -7.84 4.15
C ASN A 27 -12.99 -8.29 2.71
N LEU A 28 -12.25 -7.81 1.71
CA LEU A 28 -12.41 -8.25 0.32
C LEU A 28 -12.09 -9.73 0.12
N MET A 29 -11.08 -10.27 0.80
CA MET A 29 -10.77 -11.71 0.77
C MET A 29 -11.90 -12.55 1.38
N GLU A 30 -12.54 -12.07 2.44
CA GLU A 30 -13.68 -12.77 3.07
C GLU A 30 -14.93 -12.72 2.20
N MET A 31 -15.22 -11.56 1.58
CA MET A 31 -16.39 -11.40 0.69
C MET A 31 -16.20 -12.12 -0.65
N PHE A 32 -14.98 -12.18 -1.16
CA PHE A 32 -14.66 -12.70 -2.50
C PHE A 32 -13.50 -13.71 -2.46
N PRO A 33 -13.64 -14.84 -1.73
CA PRO A 33 -12.53 -15.76 -1.45
C PRO A 33 -11.94 -16.46 -2.69
N LYS A 34 -12.68 -16.46 -3.81
CA LYS A 34 -12.22 -17.05 -5.08
C LYS A 34 -11.40 -16.08 -5.93
N VAL A 35 -11.34 -14.79 -5.57
CA VAL A 35 -10.61 -13.78 -6.34
C VAL A 35 -9.17 -13.71 -5.83
N ALA A 36 -8.28 -14.43 -6.51
CA ALA A 36 -6.88 -14.58 -6.10
C ALA A 36 -6.09 -13.28 -5.97
N ILE A 37 -6.52 -12.19 -6.64
CA ILE A 37 -5.81 -10.91 -6.60
C ILE A 37 -5.74 -10.33 -5.19
N TYR A 38 -6.77 -10.53 -4.35
CA TYR A 38 -6.80 -9.98 -3.00
C TYR A 38 -5.76 -10.62 -2.10
N ALA A 39 -5.52 -11.93 -2.24
CA ALA A 39 -4.43 -12.60 -1.52
C ALA A 39 -3.04 -12.04 -1.92
N SER A 40 -2.85 -11.74 -3.21
CA SER A 40 -1.60 -11.13 -3.70
C SER A 40 -1.42 -9.70 -3.17
N ILE A 41 -2.47 -8.89 -3.17
CA ILE A 41 -2.44 -7.53 -2.60
C ILE A 41 -2.12 -7.60 -1.10
N TYR A 42 -2.80 -8.47 -0.36
CA TYR A 42 -2.63 -8.64 1.07
C TYR A 42 -1.17 -8.96 1.44
N ASN A 43 -0.57 -9.94 0.77
CA ASN A 43 0.80 -10.35 1.02
C ASN A 43 1.80 -9.21 0.78
N GLN A 44 1.59 -8.39 -0.27
CA GLN A 44 2.43 -7.23 -0.55
C GLN A 44 2.29 -6.14 0.52
N LEU A 45 1.07 -5.86 0.99
CA LEU A 45 0.83 -4.88 2.04
C LEU A 45 1.45 -5.31 3.39
N VAL A 46 1.36 -6.60 3.73
CA VAL A 46 2.01 -7.17 4.92
C VAL A 46 3.54 -7.08 4.80
N ASP A 47 4.10 -7.38 3.63
CA ASP A 47 5.54 -7.23 3.36
C ASP A 47 6.01 -5.78 3.55
N ILE A 48 5.24 -4.80 3.05
CA ILE A 48 5.50 -3.37 3.28
C ILE A 48 5.47 -3.04 4.78
N LYS A 49 4.41 -3.47 5.48
CA LYS A 49 4.25 -3.21 6.92
C LYS A 49 5.41 -3.79 7.73
N GLN A 50 5.90 -4.97 7.37
CA GLN A 50 7.03 -5.59 8.06
C GLN A 50 8.36 -4.94 7.68
N ASN A 51 8.72 -4.97 6.40
CA ASN A 51 10.07 -4.63 5.96
C ASN A 51 10.29 -3.11 5.85
N ILE A 52 9.35 -2.38 5.25
CA ILE A 52 9.50 -0.94 5.05
C ILE A 52 9.20 -0.18 6.34
N ILE A 53 8.09 -0.50 7.01
CA ILE A 53 7.65 0.25 8.20
C ILE A 53 8.30 -0.30 9.48
N GLY A 54 8.15 -1.60 9.74
CA GLY A 54 8.61 -2.22 10.99
C GLY A 54 10.13 -2.24 11.12
N GLU A 55 10.82 -2.61 10.04
CA GLU A 55 12.28 -2.76 10.03
C GLU A 55 13.01 -1.54 9.43
N ASN A 56 12.27 -0.55 8.91
CA ASN A 56 12.81 0.64 8.24
C ASN A 56 13.84 0.29 7.14
N LYS A 57 13.67 -0.85 6.47
CA LYS A 57 14.58 -1.30 5.40
C LYS A 57 14.45 -0.39 4.19
N VAL A 58 15.59 0.00 3.65
CA VAL A 58 15.68 0.78 2.41
C VAL A 58 16.05 -0.16 1.27
N PHE A 59 15.17 -0.26 0.28
CA PHE A 59 15.41 -1.01 -0.95
C PHE A 59 15.73 -0.05 -2.09
N SER A 60 16.48 -0.52 -3.08
CA SER A 60 16.64 0.17 -4.34
C SER A 60 15.31 0.22 -5.11
N ARG A 61 15.16 1.20 -6.01
CA ARG A 61 13.97 1.29 -6.88
C ARG A 61 13.72 -0.01 -7.64
N PHE A 62 14.79 -0.63 -8.14
CA PHE A 62 14.70 -1.89 -8.88
C PHE A 62 14.16 -3.04 -8.04
N GLU A 63 14.56 -3.14 -6.78
CA GLU A 63 14.01 -4.12 -5.85
C GLU A 63 12.54 -3.85 -5.54
N LEU A 64 12.17 -2.58 -5.33
CA LEU A 64 10.77 -2.19 -5.10
C LEU A 64 9.89 -2.55 -6.31
N TYR A 65 10.34 -2.30 -7.54
CA TYR A 65 9.63 -2.68 -8.77
C TYR A 65 9.43 -4.20 -8.90
N LYS A 66 10.37 -5.00 -8.40
CA LYS A 66 10.27 -6.46 -8.42
C LYS A 66 9.39 -7.01 -7.32
N ARG A 67 9.40 -6.38 -6.14
CA ARG A 67 8.66 -6.83 -4.96
C ARG A 67 7.17 -6.50 -5.05
N TYR A 68 6.85 -5.31 -5.54
CA TYR A 68 5.50 -4.77 -5.45
C TYR A 68 4.91 -4.43 -6.81
N SER A 69 3.69 -4.90 -7.03
CA SER A 69 2.86 -4.65 -8.20
C SER A 69 1.60 -3.83 -7.86
N LEU A 70 1.43 -3.42 -6.60
CA LEU A 70 0.25 -2.70 -6.09
C LEU A 70 -0.20 -1.53 -6.97
N GLY A 71 0.71 -0.70 -7.47
CA GLY A 71 0.36 0.40 -8.38
C GLY A 71 -0.26 -0.10 -9.71
N ALA A 72 0.31 -1.13 -10.32
CA ALA A 72 -0.23 -1.72 -11.54
C ALA A 72 -1.55 -2.46 -11.29
N VAL A 73 -1.69 -3.11 -10.13
CA VAL A 73 -2.92 -3.78 -9.73
C VAL A 73 -4.05 -2.77 -9.53
N ALA A 74 -3.78 -1.64 -8.87
CA ALA A 74 -4.74 -0.57 -8.65
C ALA A 74 -5.33 -0.05 -9.97
N VAL A 75 -4.47 0.34 -10.92
CA VAL A 75 -4.88 0.91 -12.21
C VAL A 75 -5.65 -0.09 -13.09
N LYS A 76 -5.27 -1.38 -13.04
CA LYS A 76 -5.86 -2.40 -13.94
C LYS A 76 -7.17 -2.99 -13.45
N ASN A 77 -7.41 -2.99 -12.13
CA ASN A 77 -8.53 -3.72 -11.53
C ASN A 77 -9.54 -2.81 -10.83
N PHE A 78 -9.20 -1.53 -10.61
CA PHE A 78 -10.02 -0.58 -9.89
C PHE A 78 -10.02 0.77 -10.61
N ASP A 79 -11.02 1.61 -10.33
CA ASP A 79 -11.04 2.99 -10.83
C ASP A 79 -10.22 3.88 -9.89
N GLU A 80 -8.98 4.18 -10.23
CA GLU A 80 -8.10 5.00 -9.37
C GLU A 80 -8.61 6.42 -9.09
N ASN A 81 -9.53 6.94 -9.91
CA ASN A 81 -10.07 8.28 -9.76
C ASN A 81 -11.30 8.31 -8.85
N ALA A 82 -12.06 7.22 -8.81
CA ALA A 82 -13.31 7.12 -8.04
C ALA A 82 -13.22 6.22 -6.80
N ASP A 83 -12.24 5.30 -6.75
CA ASP A 83 -12.12 4.28 -5.71
C ASP A 83 -11.02 4.63 -4.69
N GLU A 84 -11.42 4.96 -3.46
CA GLU A 84 -10.47 5.22 -2.38
C GLU A 84 -9.57 4.01 -2.08
N TYR A 85 -10.02 2.78 -2.31
CA TYR A 85 -9.18 1.60 -2.10
C TYR A 85 -8.03 1.56 -3.09
N ALA A 86 -8.31 1.82 -4.37
CA ALA A 86 -7.28 1.93 -5.41
C ALA A 86 -6.24 3.00 -5.05
N GLN A 87 -6.69 4.14 -4.54
CA GLN A 87 -5.82 5.23 -4.10
C GLN A 87 -4.94 4.82 -2.90
N LYS A 88 -5.49 4.08 -1.93
CA LYS A 88 -4.72 3.52 -0.81
C LYS A 88 -3.66 2.52 -1.27
N LEU A 89 -3.93 1.70 -2.28
CA LEU A 89 -2.92 0.79 -2.86
C LEU A 89 -1.80 1.57 -3.57
N ILE A 90 -2.15 2.59 -4.36
CA ILE A 90 -1.19 3.47 -5.03
C ILE A 90 -0.31 4.18 -4.01
N ASP A 91 -0.89 4.74 -2.96
CA ASP A 91 -0.15 5.46 -1.93
C ASP A 91 0.70 4.52 -1.06
N SER A 92 0.19 3.31 -0.76
CA SER A 92 0.95 2.27 -0.07
C SER A 92 2.20 1.89 -0.86
N TYR A 93 2.08 1.74 -2.17
CA TYR A 93 3.22 1.50 -3.06
C TYR A 93 4.15 2.70 -3.17
N GLY A 94 3.60 3.89 -3.43
CA GLY A 94 4.35 5.12 -3.64
C GLY A 94 5.21 5.50 -2.43
N GLY A 95 4.67 5.35 -1.22
CA GLY A 95 5.41 5.66 0.00
C GLY A 95 6.61 4.74 0.26
N THR A 96 6.68 3.55 -0.35
CA THR A 96 7.86 2.66 -0.20
C THR A 96 9.15 3.28 -0.73
N PHE A 97 9.06 4.18 -1.72
CA PHE A 97 10.22 4.79 -2.36
C PHE A 97 10.96 5.80 -1.49
N ASP A 98 10.29 6.35 -0.49
CA ASP A 98 10.81 7.48 0.27
C ASP A 98 10.34 7.53 1.72
N TYR A 99 9.78 6.44 2.24
CA TYR A 99 9.39 6.28 3.65
C TYR A 99 10.50 6.70 4.62
N ASN A 100 11.74 6.29 4.35
CA ASN A 100 12.90 6.61 5.18
C ASN A 100 13.22 8.11 5.25
N LYS A 101 12.68 8.91 4.32
CA LYS A 101 12.85 10.37 4.25
C LYS A 101 11.64 11.14 4.73
N MET A 102 10.53 10.46 5.06
CA MET A 102 9.34 11.13 5.57
C MET A 102 9.57 11.62 7.01
N PRO A 103 9.03 12.79 7.39
CA PRO A 103 8.97 13.21 8.79
C PRO A 103 8.11 12.24 9.62
N GLU A 104 8.37 12.15 10.92
CA GLU A 104 7.61 11.26 11.82
C GLU A 104 6.15 11.72 11.96
N GLU A 105 5.90 13.02 12.17
CA GLU A 105 4.57 13.66 12.32
C GLU A 105 4.36 14.89 11.44
#